data_AF-A0A7C1LLV3-F1
#
_entry.id   AF-A0A7C1LLV3-F1
#
_cell.length_a   1.000
_cell.length_b   1.000
_cell.length_c   1.000
_cell.angle_alpha   90.00
_cell.angle_beta   90.00
_cell.angle_gamma   90.00
#
_symmetry.space_group_name_H-M   'P 1'
#
loop_
_entity.id
_entity.type
_entity.pdbx_description
1 polymer ?
#
loop_
_entity_poly.entity_id
_entity_poly.type
_entity_poly.pdbx_seq_one_letter_code
_entity_poly.pdbx_strand_id
1 'polypeptide(L)'
;SEHASVWKKLLKLDKIEFPKYDSCASDYKPNLEESHQREERAIKFYGEAASIAKNPRIKEIFEAFIEVETDHLKLSEKRLN
;
A
#
# COMPACT_ATOMS: atom_id res chain seq x y z
N SER A 1 -1.49 2.99 8.12
CA SER A 1 -0.83 4.02 8.96
C SER A 1 0.57 4.33 8.45
N GLU A 2 1.38 3.32 8.11
CA GLU A 2 2.80 3.50 7.79
C GLU A 2 3.07 4.30 6.50
N HIS A 3 2.51 3.91 5.34
CA HIS A 3 2.74 4.65 4.08
C HIS A 3 2.17 6.07 4.11
N ALA A 4 0.98 6.25 4.69
CA ALA A 4 0.34 7.55 4.83
C ALA A 4 1.17 8.53 5.69
N SER A 5 1.88 8.03 6.70
CA SER A 5 2.74 8.85 7.55
C SER A 5 3.93 9.45 6.81
N VAL A 6 4.51 8.72 5.85
CA VAL A 6 5.61 9.20 4.99
C VAL A 6 5.13 10.37 4.15
N TRP A 7 3.97 10.24 3.50
CA TRP A 7 3.38 11.31 2.69
C TRP A 7 2.98 12.52 3.53
N LYS A 8 2.40 12.32 4.72
CA LYS A 8 2.10 13.42 5.65
C LYS A 8 3.33 14.25 5.95
N LYS A 9 4.45 13.60 6.28
CA LYS A 9 5.72 14.27 6.58
C LYS A 9 6.28 15.00 5.36
N LEU A 10 6.25 14.36 4.19
CA LEU A 10 6.78 14.91 2.95
C LEU A 10 5.98 16.14 2.48
N LEU A 11 4.65 16.05 2.53
CA LEU A 11 3.71 17.09 2.10
C LEU A 11 3.45 18.15 3.18
N LYS A 12 4.04 17.99 4.36
CA LYS A 12 3.84 18.88 5.53
C LYS A 12 2.37 19.05 5.89
N LEU A 13 1.61 17.95 5.86
CA LEU A 13 0.20 17.96 6.23
C LEU A 13 0.03 17.88 7.74
N ASP A 14 -0.87 18.67 8.31
CA ASP A 14 -1.16 18.67 9.75
C ASP A 14 -1.92 17.41 10.18
N LYS A 15 -2.82 16.93 9.32
CA LYS A 15 -3.67 15.76 9.57
C LYS A 15 -3.88 14.96 8.29
N ILE A 16 -4.15 13.66 8.46
CA ILE A 16 -4.61 12.77 7.40
C ILE A 16 -6.05 12.42 7.73
N GLU A 17 -6.94 12.60 6.76
CA GLU A 17 -8.30 12.07 6.85
C GLU A 17 -8.31 10.66 6.28
N PHE A 18 -8.82 9.71 7.06
CA PHE A 18 -8.97 8.35 6.62
C PHE A 18 -10.41 8.13 6.16
N PRO A 19 -10.63 7.45 5.03
CA PRO A 19 -11.98 7.03 4.65
C PRO A 19 -12.55 6.10 5.72
N LYS A 20 -13.88 6.08 5.83
CA LYS A 20 -14.56 5.06 6.64
C LYS A 20 -14.39 3.72 5.91
N TYR A 21 -13.92 2.71 6.64
CA TYR A 21 -13.80 1.35 6.12
C TYR A 21 -15.08 0.56 6.43
N ASP A 22 -15.38 -0.39 5.56
CA ASP A 22 -16.43 -1.38 5.79
C ASP A 22 -16.07 -2.31 6.96
N SER A 23 -17.08 -2.91 7.57
CA SER A 23 -16.88 -3.91 8.62
C SER A 23 -16.13 -5.12 8.07
N CYS A 24 -15.08 -5.57 8.77
CA CYS A 24 -14.39 -6.82 8.45
C CYS A 24 -15.37 -8.00 8.39
N ALA A 25 -15.13 -8.93 7.48
CA ALA A 25 -15.86 -10.20 7.47
C ALA A 25 -15.58 -10.97 8.78
N SER A 26 -16.56 -11.76 9.23
CA SER A 26 -16.40 -12.62 10.42
C SER A 26 -15.39 -13.75 10.20
N ASP A 27 -15.20 -14.18 8.95
CA ASP A 27 -14.20 -15.17 8.56
C ASP A 27 -12.90 -14.48 8.11
N TYR A 28 -11.76 -15.12 8.37
CA TYR A 28 -10.45 -14.56 8.07
C TYR A 28 -10.12 -14.63 6.57
N LYS A 29 -10.64 -15.64 5.84
CA LYS A 29 -10.29 -15.87 4.44
C LYS A 29 -10.72 -14.72 3.51
N PRO A 30 -11.96 -14.20 3.56
CA PRO A 30 -12.35 -13.05 2.75
C PRO A 30 -11.53 -11.79 3.04
N ASN A 31 -11.15 -11.57 4.31
CA ASN A 31 -10.31 -10.44 4.68
C ASN A 31 -8.88 -10.59 4.13
N LEU A 32 -8.33 -11.81 4.10
CA LEU A 32 -7.02 -12.07 3.48
C LEU A 32 -7.05 -11.88 1.97
N GLU A 33 -8.11 -12.31 1.29
CA GLU A 33 -8.28 -12.13 -0.15
C GLU A 33 -8.43 -10.64 -0.51
N GLU A 34 -9.21 -9.89 0.28
CA GLU A 34 -9.32 -8.44 0.14
C GLU A 34 -7.96 -7.74 0.34
N SER A 35 -7.22 -8.12 1.38
CA SER A 35 -5.86 -7.62 1.63
C SER A 35 -4.94 -7.94 0.46
N HIS A 36 -4.95 -9.17 -0.04
CA HIS A 36 -4.13 -9.59 -1.19
C HIS A 36 -4.39 -8.70 -2.42
N GLN A 37 -5.66 -8.51 -2.76
CA GLN A 37 -6.05 -7.64 -3.88
C GLN A 37 -5.67 -6.17 -3.65
N ARG A 38 -5.65 -5.69 -2.40
CA ARG A 38 -5.17 -4.34 -2.08
C ARG A 38 -3.68 -4.19 -2.34
N GLU A 39 -2.87 -5.20 -2.02
CA GLU A 39 -1.43 -5.13 -2.28
C GLU A 39 -1.13 -5.14 -3.78
N GLU A 40 -1.84 -5.95 -4.58
CA GLU A 40 -1.71 -5.92 -6.05
C GLU A 40 -2.01 -4.51 -6.62
N ARG A 41 -3.09 -3.88 -6.14
CA ARG A 41 -3.46 -2.51 -6.55
C ARG A 41 -2.40 -1.49 -6.12
N ALA A 42 -1.86 -1.63 -4.91
CA ALA A 42 -0.83 -0.74 -4.38
C ALA A 42 0.47 -0.85 -5.19
N ILE A 43 0.94 -2.07 -5.48
CA ILE A 43 2.12 -2.33 -6.31
C ILE A 43 1.97 -1.68 -7.69
N LYS A 44 0.83 -1.90 -8.35
CA LYS A 44 0.56 -1.30 -9.66
C LYS A 44 0.58 0.23 -9.60
N PHE A 45 -0.12 0.81 -8.64
CA PHE A 45 -0.20 2.26 -8.46
C PHE A 45 1.19 2.88 -8.20
N TYR A 46 1.97 2.30 -7.28
CA TYR A 46 3.30 2.79 -6.98
C TYR A 46 4.27 2.60 -8.14
N GLY A 47 4.16 1.52 -8.92
CA GLY A 47 4.94 1.31 -10.14
C GLY A 47 4.67 2.38 -11.20
N GLU A 48 3.40 2.69 -11.46
CA GLU A 48 3.01 3.77 -12.35
C GLU A 48 3.55 5.12 -11.84
N ALA A 49 3.39 5.40 -10.54
CA ALA A 49 3.85 6.65 -9.91
C ALA A 49 5.37 6.81 -9.97
N ALA A 50 6.14 5.75 -9.73
CA ALA A 50 7.59 5.73 -9.86
C ALA A 50 8.04 6.01 -11.31
N SER A 51 7.32 5.48 -12.30
CA SER A 51 7.66 5.65 -13.72
C SER A 51 7.51 7.09 -14.22
N ILE A 52 6.58 7.87 -13.63
CA ILE A 52 6.32 9.27 -14.01
C ILE A 52 7.00 10.28 -13.07
N ALA A 53 7.57 9.84 -11.95
CA ALA A 53 8.21 10.71 -10.98
C ALA A 53 9.47 11.36 -11.54
N LYS A 54 9.46 12.70 -11.67
CA LYS A 54 10.62 13.49 -12.12
C LYS A 54 11.66 13.72 -11.02
N ASN A 55 11.25 13.64 -9.75
CA ASN A 55 12.13 13.84 -8.62
C ASN A 55 12.72 12.49 -8.18
N PRO A 56 14.06 12.32 -8.20
CA PRO A 56 14.70 11.04 -7.86
C PRO A 56 14.30 10.51 -6.48
N ARG A 57 14.21 11.38 -5.47
CA ARG A 57 13.80 10.99 -4.11
C ARG A 57 12.36 10.49 -4.05
N ILE A 58 11.47 11.08 -4.86
CA ILE A 58 10.06 10.65 -4.91
C ILE A 58 9.94 9.29 -5.59
N LYS A 59 10.74 9.08 -6.65
CA LYS A 59 10.83 7.78 -7.31
C LYS A 59 11.32 6.69 -6.35
N GLU A 60 12.40 6.95 -5.61
CA GLU A 60 12.93 6.01 -4.59
C GLU A 60 11.89 5.65 -3.52
N ILE A 61 11.07 6.61 -3.07
CA ILE A 61 10.00 6.34 -2.10
C ILE A 61 8.96 5.38 -2.68
N PHE A 62 8.54 5.58 -3.93
CA PHE A 62 7.59 4.67 -4.58
C PHE A 62 8.20 3.28 -4.80
N GLU A 63 9.46 3.19 -5.21
CA GLU A 63 10.17 1.91 -5.36
C GLU A 63 10.27 1.16 -4.03
N ALA A 64 10.58 1.85 -2.93
CA ALA A 64 10.58 1.27 -1.59
C ALA A 64 9.20 0.74 -1.16
N PHE A 65 8.11 1.43 -1.51
CA PHE A 65 6.77 0.91 -1.24
C PHE A 65 6.43 -0.32 -2.09
N ILE A 66 6.88 -0.39 -3.34
CA ILE A 66 6.69 -1.60 -4.17
C ILE A 66 7.36 -2.81 -3.50
N GLU A 67 8.56 -2.65 -2.94
CA GLU A 67 9.25 -3.72 -2.22
C GLU A 67 8.43 -4.21 -1.01
N VAL A 68 7.95 -3.28 -0.18
CA VAL A 68 7.13 -3.59 1.00
C VAL A 68 5.83 -4.32 0.61
N GLU A 69 5.09 -3.81 -0.37
CA GLU A 69 3.82 -4.43 -0.76
C GLU A 69 4.04 -5.78 -1.46
N THR A 70 5.16 -5.97 -2.15
CA THR A 70 5.53 -7.28 -2.72
C THR A 70 5.74 -8.33 -1.62
N ASP A 71 6.32 -7.94 -0.49
CA ASP A 71 6.49 -8.85 0.65
C ASP A 71 5.16 -9.15 1.35
N HIS A 72 4.26 -8.16 1.47
CA HIS A 72 2.89 -8.39 1.94
C HIS A 72 2.12 -9.33 1.01
N LEU A 73 2.24 -9.15 -0.30
CA LEU A 73 1.60 -9.99 -1.31
C LEU A 73 2.03 -11.46 -1.14
N LYS A 74 3.35 -11.73 -1.10
CA LYS A 74 3.89 -13.07 -0.86
C LYS A 74 3.41 -13.68 0.46
N LEU A 75 3.27 -12.87 1.51
CA LEU A 75 2.78 -13.34 2.80
C LEU A 75 1.31 -13.75 2.74
N SER A 76 0.47 -12.98 2.03
CA SER A 76 -0.94 -13.30 1.84
C SER A 76 -1.14 -14.54 0.95
N GLU A 77 -0.37 -14.71 -0.12
CA GLU A 77 -0.38 -15.92 -0.97
C GLU A 77 -0.10 -17.18 -0.16
N LYS A 78 0.94 -17.14 0.69
CA LYS A 78 1.30 -18.27 1.57
C LYS A 78 0.21 -18.65 2.57
N ARG A 79 -0.72 -17.75 2.87
CA ARG A 79 -1.83 -17.98 3.82
C ARG A 79 -3.14 -18.38 3.14
N LEU A 80 -3.25 -18.13 1.84
CA LEU A 80 -4.40 -18.52 1.01
C LEU A 80 -4.25 -19.90 0.39
N ASN A 81 -3.00 -20.33 0.13
CA ASN A 81 -2.62 -21.68 -0.31
C ASN A 81 -2.51 -22.66 0.86
#